data_AF-A0A395LXD8-F1
#
_entry.id   AF-A0A395LXD8-F1
#
_cell.length_a   1.000
_cell.length_b   1.000
_cell.length_c   1.000
_cell.angle_alpha   90.00
_cell.angle_beta   90.00
_cell.angle_gamma   90.00
#
_symmetry.space_group_name_H-M   'P 1'
#
loop_
_entity.id
_entity.type
_entity.pdbx_description
1 polymer ?
#
loop_
_entity_poly.entity_id
_entity_poly.type
_entity_poly.pdbx_seq_one_letter_code
_entity_poly.pdbx_strand_id
1 'polypeptide(L)'
;MFYRWIVNRFGADALVHFGMHGTAEWMPGLQLGLTDECWSDILLGELPQFYIYPMNNPSEANIAKRRGYATIISHAIPPYARAGLYKEFQALRDLLGDFENGRDFPELRDAIMQKAALLNLHDDVPPSEDFAKYASELAAYLKEMENRLICGDLHVLGENPDKATQVELITEALKNQSELALLDFAATCLNTEPYSMLAQRAKAGDKDAQLKKEKLEAFCKKLIEEYVIEEKPIGHTLEV
;
A
#
# COMPACT_ATOMS: atom_id res chain seq x y z
N MET A 1 -14.50 33.29 14.36
CA MET A 1 -14.80 34.41 13.44
C MET A 1 -14.92 33.98 11.98
N PHE A 2 -14.05 33.10 11.46
CA PHE A 2 -14.07 32.65 10.06
C PHE A 2 -15.41 32.06 9.58
N TYR A 3 -15.91 30.98 10.20
CA TYR A 3 -17.16 30.34 9.78
C TYR A 3 -18.37 31.27 9.81
N ARG A 4 -18.49 32.11 10.85
CA ARG A 4 -19.55 33.12 10.94
C ARG A 4 -19.48 34.18 9.85
N TRP A 5 -18.29 34.53 9.37
CA TRP A 5 -18.15 35.41 8.22
C TRP A 5 -18.62 34.72 6.93
N ILE A 6 -18.27 33.45 6.72
CA ILE A 6 -18.75 32.67 5.57
C ILE A 6 -20.28 32.63 5.53
N VAL A 7 -20.90 32.31 6.67
CA VAL A 7 -22.36 32.19 6.76
C VAL A 7 -23.04 33.55 6.66
N ASN A 8 -22.63 34.55 7.44
CA ASN A 8 -23.42 35.78 7.62
C ASN A 8 -23.00 36.94 6.71
N ARG A 9 -21.80 36.92 6.12
CA ARG A 9 -21.26 38.04 5.33
C ARG A 9 -21.00 37.65 3.90
N PHE A 10 -20.30 36.54 3.69
CA PHE A 10 -20.10 36.01 2.35
C PHE A 10 -21.40 35.43 1.80
N GLY A 11 -22.25 34.85 2.67
CA GLY A 11 -23.55 34.30 2.28
C GLY A 11 -23.40 33.05 1.43
N ALA A 12 -22.52 32.14 1.82
CA ALA A 12 -22.36 30.88 1.11
C ALA A 12 -23.67 30.07 1.14
N ASP A 13 -23.96 29.37 0.05
CA ASP A 13 -25.05 28.38 0.01
C ASP A 13 -24.59 26.99 0.50
N ALA A 14 -23.28 26.71 0.42
CA ALA A 14 -22.67 25.47 0.90
C ALA A 14 -21.18 25.68 1.20
N LEU A 15 -20.59 24.76 1.98
CA LEU A 15 -19.16 24.73 2.27
C LEU A 15 -18.58 23.35 1.92
N VAL A 16 -17.46 23.35 1.18
CA VAL A 16 -16.74 22.15 0.78
C VAL A 16 -15.39 22.13 1.49
N HIS A 17 -15.14 21.07 2.24
CA HIS A 17 -13.89 20.84 2.96
C HIS A 17 -13.07 19.76 2.26
N PHE A 18 -11.75 19.93 2.30
CA PHE A 18 -10.80 18.97 1.78
C PHE A 18 -9.88 18.50 2.91
N GLY A 19 -9.73 17.19 3.04
CA GLY A 19 -8.82 16.58 4.01
C GLY A 19 -9.52 16.10 5.28
N MET A 20 -8.71 15.68 6.25
CA MET A 20 -9.15 14.85 7.38
C MET A 20 -9.31 15.61 8.71
N HIS A 21 -9.05 16.93 8.73
CA HIS A 21 -8.92 17.68 9.97
C HIS A 21 -9.64 19.03 9.93
N GLY A 22 -10.96 19.00 9.88
CA GLY A 22 -11.76 20.21 10.04
C GLY A 22 -11.74 20.73 11.46
N THR A 23 -11.32 21.98 11.66
CA THR A 23 -11.30 22.56 13.02
C THR A 23 -12.66 22.55 13.71
N ALA A 24 -13.76 22.77 12.98
CA ALA A 24 -15.10 22.91 13.57
C ALA A 24 -15.60 21.62 14.23
N GLU A 25 -15.39 20.45 13.62
CA GLU A 25 -15.90 19.18 14.17
C GLU A 25 -15.20 18.76 15.47
N TRP A 26 -14.00 19.26 15.75
CA TRP A 26 -13.21 18.93 16.95
C TRP A 26 -13.37 19.92 18.10
N MET A 27 -14.15 20.99 17.92
CA MET A 27 -14.36 22.00 18.97
C MET A 27 -15.13 21.42 20.18
N PRO A 28 -15.08 22.04 21.37
CA PRO A 28 -15.79 21.52 22.54
C PRO A 28 -17.31 21.37 22.31
N GLY A 29 -17.90 20.29 22.84
CA GLY A 29 -19.33 20.00 22.72
C GLY A 29 -19.62 18.49 22.76
N LEU A 30 -20.89 18.11 22.61
CA LEU A 30 -21.36 16.73 22.68
C LEU A 30 -20.86 15.88 21.50
N GLN A 31 -20.50 14.62 21.73
CA GLN A 31 -19.97 13.73 20.70
C GLN A 31 -20.98 13.37 19.60
N LEU A 32 -22.28 13.40 19.91
CA LEU A 32 -23.39 13.13 19.01
C LEU A 32 -24.64 13.86 19.53
N GLY A 33 -25.52 14.28 18.62
CA GLY A 33 -26.75 14.99 18.99
C GLY A 33 -26.44 16.38 19.53
N LEU A 34 -25.89 17.24 18.67
CA LEU A 34 -25.45 18.58 19.07
C LEU A 34 -26.62 19.42 19.59
N THR A 35 -26.27 20.34 20.46
CA THR A 35 -27.13 21.38 20.99
C THR A 35 -26.63 22.75 20.56
N ASP A 36 -27.41 23.79 20.81
CA ASP A 36 -27.07 25.20 20.62
C ASP A 36 -25.87 25.68 21.46
N GLU A 37 -25.45 24.89 22.46
CA GLU A 37 -24.23 25.11 23.25
C GLU A 37 -22.98 24.48 22.62
N CYS A 38 -23.13 23.61 21.62
CA CYS A 38 -22.01 22.94 20.97
C CYS A 38 -21.33 23.87 19.97
N TRP A 39 -20.01 24.03 20.08
CA TRP A 39 -19.27 24.94 19.21
C TRP A 39 -19.37 24.61 17.74
N SER A 40 -19.42 23.32 17.38
CA SER A 40 -19.55 22.91 15.98
C SER A 40 -20.87 23.38 15.37
N ASP A 41 -21.96 23.32 16.12
CA ASP A 41 -23.27 23.85 15.72
C ASP A 41 -23.26 25.37 15.65
N ILE A 42 -22.72 26.04 16.67
CA ILE A 42 -22.59 27.51 16.72
C ILE A 42 -21.76 28.05 15.54
N LEU A 43 -20.76 27.31 15.07
CA LEU A 43 -19.87 27.75 14.00
C LEU A 43 -20.45 27.47 12.61
N LEU A 44 -20.97 26.26 12.38
CA LEU A 44 -21.39 25.79 11.06
C LEU A 44 -22.86 26.14 10.77
N GLY A 45 -23.71 26.17 11.80
CA GLY A 45 -25.13 26.43 11.69
C GLY A 45 -25.83 25.50 10.70
N GLU A 46 -26.78 26.06 9.95
CA GLU A 46 -27.61 25.33 8.99
C GLU A 46 -26.97 25.17 7.61
N LEU A 47 -25.73 25.64 7.42
CA LEU A 47 -25.07 25.63 6.11
C LEU A 47 -24.72 24.20 5.70
N PRO A 48 -25.17 23.72 4.52
CA PRO A 48 -24.79 22.41 4.00
C PRO A 48 -23.27 22.24 3.91
N GLN A 49 -22.77 21.16 4.50
CA GLN A 49 -21.36 20.83 4.56
C GLN A 49 -21.06 19.60 3.69
N PHE A 50 -20.09 19.72 2.79
CA PHE A 50 -19.56 18.61 2.00
C PHE A 50 -18.11 18.38 2.39
N TYR A 51 -17.71 17.12 2.54
CA TYR A 51 -16.35 16.75 2.87
C TYR A 51 -15.79 15.78 1.84
N ILE A 52 -14.65 16.13 1.26
CA ILE A 52 -13.86 15.22 0.45
C ILE A 52 -12.92 14.46 1.38
N TYR A 53 -13.22 13.19 1.61
CA TYR A 53 -12.54 12.35 2.62
C TYR A 53 -11.96 11.09 2.00
N PRO A 54 -10.76 10.62 2.39
CA PRO A 54 -10.25 9.36 1.87
C PRO A 54 -11.00 8.16 2.44
N MET A 55 -11.21 7.14 1.61
CA MET A 55 -11.94 5.93 1.99
C MET A 55 -11.33 5.15 3.18
N ASN A 56 -10.02 5.28 3.41
CA ASN A 56 -9.32 4.55 4.48
C ASN A 56 -9.45 5.16 5.87
N ASN A 57 -10.10 6.32 6.03
CA ASN A 57 -10.27 6.98 7.34
C ASN A 57 -11.77 7.18 7.69
N PRO A 58 -12.53 6.09 7.85
CA PRO A 58 -13.96 6.17 8.15
C PRO A 58 -14.25 6.67 9.57
N SER A 59 -13.32 6.48 10.52
CA SER A 59 -13.51 6.87 11.91
C SER A 59 -13.65 8.39 12.06
N GLU A 60 -12.74 9.15 11.46
CA GLU A 60 -12.79 10.61 11.53
C GLU A 60 -13.85 11.19 10.60
N ALA A 61 -14.08 10.58 9.44
CA ALA A 61 -15.21 10.94 8.57
C ALA A 61 -16.56 10.85 9.31
N ASN A 62 -16.72 9.87 10.21
CA ASN A 62 -17.91 9.76 11.06
C ASN A 62 -18.02 10.90 12.08
N ILE A 63 -16.91 11.46 12.55
CA ILE A 63 -16.92 12.63 13.44
C ILE A 63 -17.44 13.85 12.67
N ALA A 64 -16.93 14.09 11.46
CA ALA A 64 -17.44 15.15 10.58
C ALA A 64 -18.94 14.98 10.26
N LYS A 65 -19.41 13.75 10.00
CA LYS A 65 -20.85 13.46 9.82
C LYS A 65 -21.68 13.83 11.06
N ARG A 66 -21.25 13.37 12.24
CA ARG A 66 -22.02 13.49 13.49
C ARG A 66 -21.99 14.88 14.09
N ARG A 67 -20.89 15.60 13.92
CA ARG A 67 -20.63 16.89 14.58
C ARG A 67 -20.57 18.08 13.64
N GLY A 68 -20.45 17.86 12.34
CA GLY A 68 -20.46 18.91 11.33
C GLY A 68 -21.59 18.80 10.33
N TYR A 69 -22.53 17.86 10.51
CA TYR A 69 -23.61 17.56 9.56
C TYR A 69 -23.11 17.32 8.12
N ALA A 70 -21.89 16.83 7.99
CA ALA A 70 -21.22 16.74 6.71
C ALA A 70 -21.72 15.57 5.87
N THR A 71 -21.97 15.86 4.59
CA THR A 71 -22.08 14.83 3.56
C THR A 71 -20.68 14.45 3.11
N ILE A 72 -20.29 13.21 3.40
CA ILE A 72 -18.98 12.67 3.05
C ILE A 72 -19.00 12.16 1.61
N ILE A 73 -18.14 12.74 0.78
CA ILE A 73 -17.83 12.32 -0.58
C ILE A 73 -16.46 11.63 -0.52
N SER A 74 -16.48 10.31 -0.59
CA SER A 74 -15.26 9.52 -0.45
C SER A 74 -14.43 9.51 -1.72
N HIS A 75 -13.11 9.62 -1.58
CA HIS A 75 -12.17 9.45 -2.69
C HIS A 75 -11.20 8.29 -2.44
N ALA A 76 -10.62 7.76 -3.52
CA ALA A 76 -9.64 6.70 -3.44
C ALA A 76 -8.36 7.18 -2.72
N ILE A 77 -7.70 6.28 -2.02
CA ILE A 77 -6.37 6.54 -1.48
C ILE A 77 -5.35 6.63 -2.62
N PRO A 78 -4.21 7.32 -2.41
CA PRO A 78 -3.15 7.31 -3.39
C PRO A 78 -2.70 5.88 -3.69
N PRO A 79 -2.32 5.59 -4.94
CA PRO A 79 -1.91 4.26 -5.31
C PRO A 79 -0.67 3.83 -4.54
N TYR A 80 -0.66 2.56 -4.14
CA TYR A 80 0.53 1.94 -3.56
C TYR A 80 1.46 1.47 -4.67
N ALA A 81 2.76 1.64 -4.43
CA ALA A 81 3.82 1.06 -5.23
C ALA A 81 4.78 0.32 -4.29
N ARG A 82 5.53 -0.65 -4.83
CA ARG A 82 6.64 -1.25 -4.09
C ARG A 82 7.72 -0.20 -3.82
N ALA A 83 8.24 -0.18 -2.60
CA ALA A 83 9.31 0.73 -2.21
C ALA A 83 10.58 0.53 -3.05
N GLY A 84 10.84 -0.71 -3.47
CA GLY A 84 12.05 -1.05 -4.20
C GLY A 84 13.32 -0.90 -3.33
N LEU A 85 14.48 -1.09 -3.95
CA LEU A 85 15.78 -0.78 -3.35
C LEU A 85 16.45 0.32 -4.15
N TYR A 86 17.16 1.22 -3.46
CA TYR A 86 17.85 2.34 -4.10
C TYR A 86 19.34 2.34 -3.75
N LYS A 87 20.17 2.73 -4.72
CA LYS A 87 21.60 3.00 -4.57
C LYS A 87 22.34 1.87 -3.82
N GLU A 88 22.78 2.16 -2.60
CA GLU A 88 23.59 1.28 -1.78
C GLU A 88 22.82 0.02 -1.33
N PHE A 89 21.50 0.09 -1.17
CA PHE A 89 20.69 -1.08 -0.85
C PHE A 89 20.66 -2.09 -2.00
N GLN A 90 20.60 -1.61 -3.25
CA GLN A 90 20.66 -2.47 -4.43
C GLN A 90 22.02 -3.17 -4.54
N ALA A 91 23.12 -2.41 -4.36
CA ALA A 91 24.46 -2.99 -4.38
C ALA A 91 24.69 -3.98 -3.23
N LEU A 92 24.05 -3.80 -2.06
CA LEU A 92 24.09 -4.78 -0.98
C LEU A 92 23.33 -6.06 -1.33
N ARG A 93 22.15 -5.95 -1.94
CA ARG A 93 21.39 -7.10 -2.45
C ARG A 93 22.22 -7.90 -3.46
N ASP A 94 22.92 -7.22 -4.36
CA ASP A 94 23.74 -7.90 -5.37
C ASP A 94 24.92 -8.68 -4.74
N LEU A 95 25.57 -8.11 -3.71
CA LEU A 95 26.61 -8.82 -2.95
C LEU A 95 26.07 -10.04 -2.20
N LEU A 96 24.89 -9.93 -1.61
CA LEU A 96 24.22 -11.08 -0.97
C LEU A 96 23.85 -12.16 -1.98
N GLY A 97 23.37 -11.77 -3.16
CA GLY A 97 23.10 -12.70 -4.25
C GLY A 97 24.36 -13.44 -4.71
N ASP A 98 25.51 -12.77 -4.74
CA ASP A 98 26.80 -13.40 -5.04
C ASP A 98 27.17 -14.46 -3.99
N PHE A 99 26.96 -14.15 -2.71
CA PHE A 99 27.18 -15.08 -1.61
C PHE A 99 26.23 -16.29 -1.69
N GLU A 100 24.94 -16.09 -1.93
CA GLU A 100 23.92 -17.16 -2.09
C GLU A 100 24.18 -18.06 -3.30
N ASN A 101 24.89 -17.56 -4.32
CA ASN A 101 25.33 -18.32 -5.49
C ASN A 101 26.61 -19.14 -5.23
N GLY A 102 27.08 -19.19 -3.98
CA GLY A 102 28.21 -20.01 -3.56
C GLY A 102 29.57 -19.34 -3.75
N ARG A 103 29.62 -18.04 -4.06
CA ARG A 103 30.88 -17.27 -4.09
C ARG A 103 31.25 -16.83 -2.67
N ASP A 104 31.67 -17.79 -1.85
CA ASP A 104 32.01 -17.53 -0.46
C ASP A 104 33.52 -17.28 -0.28
N PHE A 105 33.92 -16.01 -0.41
CA PHE A 105 35.30 -15.55 -0.20
C PHE A 105 35.38 -14.51 0.93
N PRO A 106 36.47 -14.47 1.72
CA PRO A 106 36.61 -13.53 2.84
C PRO A 106 36.35 -12.07 2.44
N GLU A 107 36.83 -11.65 1.27
CA GLU A 107 36.67 -10.28 0.77
C GLU A 107 35.20 -9.92 0.54
N LEU A 108 34.38 -10.88 0.10
CA LEU A 108 32.94 -10.67 -0.10
C LEU A 108 32.22 -10.53 1.25
N ARG A 109 32.59 -11.35 2.23
CA ARG A 109 32.01 -11.26 3.58
C ARG A 109 32.31 -9.91 4.23
N ASP A 110 33.56 -9.45 4.12
CA ASP A 110 33.98 -8.14 4.62
C ASP A 110 33.24 -7.01 3.91
N ALA A 111 33.07 -7.11 2.59
CA ALA A 111 32.31 -6.13 1.82
C ALA A 111 30.83 -6.06 2.26
N ILE A 112 30.18 -7.20 2.49
CA ILE A 112 28.79 -7.27 2.99
C ILE A 112 28.71 -6.63 4.38
N MET A 113 29.61 -6.97 5.30
CA MET A 113 29.64 -6.42 6.67
C MET A 113 29.86 -4.91 6.67
N GLN A 114 30.82 -4.43 5.90
CA GLN A 114 31.10 -2.99 5.78
C GLN A 114 29.91 -2.23 5.22
N LYS A 115 29.25 -2.80 4.22
CA LYS A 115 28.11 -2.17 3.55
C LYS A 115 26.84 -2.20 4.40
N ALA A 116 26.61 -3.28 5.14
CA ALA A 116 25.55 -3.36 6.15
C ALA A 116 25.75 -2.34 7.26
N ALA A 117 26.99 -2.17 7.74
CA ALA A 117 27.33 -1.14 8.74
C ALA A 117 27.13 0.28 8.20
N LEU A 118 27.55 0.55 6.96
CA LEU A 118 27.37 1.86 6.30
C LEU A 118 25.88 2.23 6.13
N LEU A 119 25.03 1.23 5.92
CA LEU A 119 23.57 1.40 5.81
C LEU A 119 22.84 1.42 7.16
N ASN A 120 23.56 1.36 8.28
CA ASN A 120 23.02 1.26 9.64
C ASN A 120 22.07 0.07 9.87
N LEU A 121 22.25 -1.03 9.13
CA LEU A 121 21.39 -2.22 9.26
C LEU A 121 21.64 -3.05 10.52
N HIS A 122 22.63 -2.68 11.34
CA HIS A 122 23.00 -3.40 12.55
C HIS A 122 21.94 -3.31 13.66
N ASP A 123 21.12 -2.25 13.65
CA ASP A 123 20.02 -2.08 14.61
C ASP A 123 18.82 -2.97 14.25
N ASP A 124 18.56 -3.15 12.95
CA ASP A 124 17.47 -3.98 12.43
C ASP A 124 17.84 -5.47 12.37
N VAL A 125 19.05 -5.76 11.91
CA VAL A 125 19.60 -7.12 11.76
C VAL A 125 20.97 -7.15 12.45
N PRO A 126 21.03 -7.60 13.72
CA PRO A 126 22.28 -7.62 14.46
C PRO A 126 23.26 -8.65 13.86
N PRO A 127 24.57 -8.36 13.84
CA PRO A 127 25.56 -9.29 13.34
C PRO A 127 25.60 -10.57 14.17
N SER A 128 25.65 -11.72 13.49
CA SER A 128 25.72 -13.06 14.08
C SER A 128 27.13 -13.65 13.88
N GLU A 129 27.56 -14.53 14.80
CA GLU A 129 28.80 -15.30 14.67
C GLU A 129 28.79 -16.21 13.43
N ASP A 130 27.61 -16.74 13.08
CA ASP A 130 27.39 -17.44 11.82
C ASP A 130 27.06 -16.44 10.71
N PHE A 131 28.04 -16.20 9.84
CA PHE A 131 27.91 -15.30 8.69
C PHE A 131 26.87 -15.78 7.68
N ALA A 132 26.73 -17.10 7.46
CA ALA A 132 25.76 -17.61 6.50
C ALA A 132 24.33 -17.34 6.97
N LYS A 133 24.10 -17.51 8.28
CA LYS A 133 22.84 -17.12 8.92
C LYS A 133 22.61 -15.61 8.83
N TYR A 134 23.61 -14.81 9.16
CA TYR A 134 23.53 -13.34 9.08
C TYR A 134 23.18 -12.85 7.66
N ALA A 135 23.88 -13.37 6.64
CA ALA A 135 23.64 -13.03 5.25
C ALA A 135 22.20 -13.39 4.82
N SER A 136 21.70 -14.56 5.24
CA SER A 136 20.32 -14.96 4.94
C SER A 136 19.27 -14.05 5.62
N GLU A 137 19.50 -13.64 6.87
CA GLU A 137 18.61 -12.73 7.58
C GLU A 137 18.61 -11.32 6.95
N LEU A 138 19.79 -10.84 6.56
CA LEU A 138 19.95 -9.56 5.88
C LEU A 138 19.30 -9.55 4.48
N ALA A 139 19.43 -10.65 3.73
CA ALA A 139 18.75 -10.82 2.44
C ALA A 139 17.22 -10.86 2.59
N ALA A 140 16.71 -11.55 3.62
CA ALA A 140 15.28 -11.57 3.93
C ALA A 140 14.76 -10.18 4.30
N TYR A 141 15.51 -9.43 5.11
CA TYR A 141 15.17 -8.05 5.49
C TYR A 141 15.12 -7.12 4.28
N LEU A 142 16.14 -7.15 3.40
CA LEU A 142 16.14 -6.36 2.17
C LEU A 142 14.97 -6.73 1.26
N LYS A 143 14.63 -8.02 1.15
CA LYS A 143 13.48 -8.48 0.37
C LYS A 143 12.16 -7.97 0.96
N GLU A 144 12.04 -7.91 2.28
CA GLU A 144 10.87 -7.32 2.93
C GLU A 144 10.76 -5.81 2.65
N MET A 145 11.87 -5.07 2.77
CA MET A 145 11.92 -3.65 2.42
C MET A 145 11.53 -3.41 0.97
N GLU A 146 12.12 -4.16 0.04
CA GLU A 146 11.88 -4.03 -1.41
C GLU A 146 10.41 -4.23 -1.77
N ASN A 147 9.75 -5.21 -1.12
CA ASN A 147 8.36 -5.56 -1.38
C ASN A 147 7.34 -4.78 -0.55
N ARG A 148 7.79 -3.89 0.34
CA ARG A 148 6.88 -3.09 1.16
C ARG A 148 6.08 -2.12 0.29
N LEU A 149 4.77 -2.12 0.46
CA LEU A 149 3.87 -1.19 -0.23
C LEU A 149 3.90 0.17 0.46
N ILE A 150 4.20 1.21 -0.31
CA ILE A 150 4.22 2.61 0.15
C ILE A 150 3.41 3.47 -0.81
N CYS A 151 2.91 4.61 -0.34
CA CYS A 151 2.32 5.61 -1.22
C CYS A 151 3.45 6.36 -1.94
N GLY A 152 3.55 6.18 -3.26
CA GLY A 152 4.57 6.84 -4.08
C GLY A 152 4.17 8.23 -4.59
N ASP A 153 2.86 8.52 -4.58
CA ASP A 153 2.29 9.77 -5.12
C ASP A 153 1.06 10.21 -4.28
N LEU A 154 0.45 11.33 -4.67
CA LEU A 154 -0.80 11.85 -4.13
C LEU A 154 -1.99 11.50 -5.03
N HIS A 155 -3.18 11.49 -4.43
CA HIS A 155 -4.42 11.28 -5.19
C HIS A 155 -4.92 12.60 -5.79
N VAL A 156 -5.36 12.55 -7.05
CA VAL A 156 -6.08 13.63 -7.71
C VAL A 156 -7.55 13.27 -7.80
N LEU A 157 -8.41 14.09 -7.20
CA LEU A 157 -9.84 13.84 -7.13
C LEU A 157 -10.46 13.77 -8.53
N GLY A 158 -11.13 12.65 -8.84
CA GLY A 158 -11.80 12.43 -10.12
C GLY A 158 -10.90 11.86 -11.22
N GLU A 159 -9.61 11.65 -10.94
CA GLU A 159 -8.68 11.01 -11.86
C GLU A 159 -8.35 9.59 -11.39
N ASN A 160 -8.32 8.66 -12.34
CA ASN A 160 -7.80 7.32 -12.11
C ASN A 160 -6.27 7.35 -12.26
N PRO A 161 -5.54 6.54 -11.48
CA PRO A 161 -4.10 6.38 -11.69
C PRO A 161 -3.81 5.82 -13.09
N ASP A 162 -2.57 5.90 -13.55
CA ASP A 162 -2.19 5.32 -14.83
C ASP A 162 -2.42 3.80 -14.87
N LYS A 163 -2.56 3.24 -16.07
CA LYS A 163 -2.90 1.82 -16.27
C LYS A 163 -1.92 0.87 -15.58
N ALA A 164 -0.63 1.17 -15.58
CA ALA A 164 0.38 0.29 -14.98
C ALA A 164 0.20 0.24 -13.45
N THR A 165 -0.03 1.39 -12.84
CA THR A 165 -0.33 1.51 -11.41
C THR A 165 -1.66 0.83 -11.03
N GLN A 166 -2.69 0.92 -11.87
CA GLN A 166 -3.94 0.19 -11.66
C GLN A 166 -3.71 -1.33 -11.61
N VAL A 167 -2.94 -1.87 -12.57
CA VAL A 167 -2.61 -3.31 -12.61
C VAL A 167 -1.88 -3.72 -11.33
N GLU A 168 -0.89 -2.95 -10.88
CA GLU A 168 -0.14 -3.25 -9.65
C GLU A 168 -1.06 -3.23 -8.42
N LEU A 169 -1.88 -2.18 -8.26
CA LEU A 169 -2.80 -2.05 -7.14
C LEU A 169 -3.81 -3.21 -7.08
N ILE A 170 -4.41 -3.58 -8.22
CA ILE A 170 -5.36 -4.70 -8.30
C ILE A 170 -4.67 -6.02 -7.99
N THR A 171 -3.47 -6.24 -8.53
CA THR A 171 -2.68 -7.46 -8.28
C THR A 171 -2.40 -7.63 -6.79
N GLU A 172 -1.97 -6.56 -6.12
CA GLU A 172 -1.66 -6.58 -4.69
C GLU A 172 -2.91 -6.68 -3.81
N ALA A 173 -4.03 -6.05 -4.21
CA ALA A 173 -5.31 -6.22 -3.52
C ALA A 173 -5.81 -7.67 -3.57
N LEU A 174 -5.68 -8.34 -4.73
CA LEU A 174 -6.12 -9.72 -4.93
C LEU A 174 -5.22 -10.76 -4.24
N LYS A 175 -3.95 -10.43 -3.94
CA LYS A 175 -3.08 -11.28 -3.12
C LYS A 175 -3.59 -11.50 -1.70
N ASN A 176 -4.28 -10.50 -1.14
CA ASN A 176 -4.71 -10.49 0.25
C ASN A 176 -6.16 -10.95 0.47
N GLN A 177 -6.89 -11.31 -0.60
CA GLN A 177 -8.27 -11.78 -0.48
C GLN A 177 -8.35 -13.31 -0.41
N SER A 178 -9.01 -13.81 0.64
CA SER A 178 -9.17 -15.25 0.92
C SER A 178 -10.27 -15.93 0.10
N GLU A 179 -11.23 -15.19 -0.46
CA GLU A 179 -12.43 -15.74 -1.09
C GLU A 179 -12.44 -15.70 -2.63
N LEU A 180 -11.60 -14.85 -3.23
CA LEU A 180 -11.48 -14.66 -4.69
C LEU A 180 -10.01 -14.72 -5.08
N ALA A 181 -9.35 -15.82 -4.75
CA ALA A 181 -7.93 -16.00 -5.04
C ALA A 181 -7.74 -16.22 -6.54
N LEU A 182 -7.65 -15.11 -7.30
CA LEU A 182 -7.16 -15.10 -8.67
C LEU A 182 -5.87 -15.91 -8.80
N LEU A 183 -5.04 -15.89 -7.75
CA LEU A 183 -3.82 -16.67 -7.62
C LEU A 183 -4.06 -18.18 -7.56
N ASP A 184 -5.09 -18.65 -6.86
CA ASP A 184 -5.41 -20.08 -6.81
C ASP A 184 -6.08 -20.55 -8.11
N PHE A 185 -6.88 -19.68 -8.74
CA PHE A 185 -7.38 -19.91 -10.09
C PHE A 185 -6.24 -20.00 -11.11
N ALA A 186 -5.32 -19.04 -11.08
CA ALA A 186 -4.12 -19.04 -11.91
C ALA A 186 -3.23 -20.25 -11.64
N ALA A 187 -3.10 -20.68 -10.39
CA ALA A 187 -2.33 -21.87 -10.01
C ALA A 187 -2.95 -23.13 -10.64
N THR A 188 -4.28 -23.21 -10.65
CA THR A 188 -5.00 -24.29 -11.32
C THR A 188 -4.76 -24.27 -12.83
N CYS A 189 -4.79 -23.10 -13.47
CA CYS A 189 -4.53 -22.97 -14.90
C CYS A 189 -3.10 -23.38 -15.30
N LEU A 190 -2.12 -23.11 -14.43
CA LEU A 190 -0.71 -23.44 -14.65
C LEU A 190 -0.33 -24.84 -14.15
N ASN A 191 -1.28 -25.63 -13.62
CA ASN A 191 -1.01 -26.92 -12.96
C ASN A 191 0.06 -26.82 -11.86
N THR A 192 0.02 -25.75 -11.05
CA THR A 192 0.95 -25.52 -9.94
C THR A 192 0.28 -25.68 -8.57
N GLU A 193 1.10 -25.82 -7.53
CA GLU A 193 0.64 -25.83 -6.14
C GLU A 193 -0.08 -24.50 -5.78
N PRO A 194 -0.98 -24.51 -4.78
CA PRO A 194 -1.66 -23.29 -4.30
C PRO A 194 -0.67 -22.20 -3.87
N TYR A 195 -1.04 -20.94 -4.07
CA TYR A 195 -0.15 -19.81 -3.79
C TYR A 195 0.31 -19.75 -2.34
N SER A 196 -0.57 -20.11 -1.40
CA SER A 196 -0.27 -20.15 0.04
C SER A 196 0.86 -21.13 0.38
N MET A 197 0.87 -22.31 -0.24
CA MET A 197 1.91 -23.33 -0.06
C MET A 197 3.24 -22.91 -0.71
N LEU A 198 3.17 -22.35 -1.92
CA LEU A 198 4.35 -21.78 -2.59
C LEU A 198 4.95 -20.64 -1.78
N ALA A 199 4.13 -19.76 -1.19
CA ALA A 199 4.60 -18.65 -0.36
C ALA A 199 5.28 -19.14 0.94
N GLN A 200 4.77 -20.20 1.58
CA GLN A 200 5.41 -20.79 2.75
C GLN A 200 6.75 -21.45 2.41
N ARG A 201 6.81 -22.25 1.33
CA ARG A 201 8.06 -22.89 0.88
C ARG A 201 9.09 -21.87 0.41
N ALA A 202 8.64 -20.81 -0.27
CA ALA A 202 9.50 -19.71 -0.67
C ALA A 202 10.11 -18.97 0.54
N LYS A 203 9.37 -18.84 1.64
CA LYS A 203 9.89 -18.32 2.92
C LYS A 203 10.88 -19.27 3.59
N ALA A 204 10.73 -20.58 3.38
CA ALA A 204 11.65 -21.61 3.88
C ALA A 204 12.93 -21.78 3.04
N GLY A 205 13.15 -20.93 2.02
CA GLY A 205 14.36 -20.93 1.19
C GLY A 205 14.33 -21.88 -0.02
N ASP A 206 13.17 -22.44 -0.38
CA ASP A 206 13.03 -23.29 -1.56
C ASP A 206 13.06 -22.47 -2.87
N LYS A 207 14.15 -22.62 -3.63
CA LYS A 207 14.38 -21.90 -4.90
C LYS A 207 13.36 -22.27 -6.00
N ASP A 208 12.88 -23.51 -6.03
CA ASP A 208 11.87 -23.94 -7.03
C ASP A 208 10.50 -23.31 -6.72
N ALA A 209 10.14 -23.26 -5.43
CA ALA A 209 8.92 -22.60 -4.99
C ALA A 209 8.94 -21.08 -5.26
N GLN A 210 10.10 -20.43 -5.12
CA GLN A 210 10.27 -19.01 -5.46
C GLN A 210 10.03 -18.74 -6.95
N LEU A 211 10.65 -19.55 -7.83
CA LEU A 211 10.51 -19.38 -9.27
C LEU A 211 9.07 -19.64 -9.76
N LYS A 212 8.40 -20.65 -9.19
CA LYS A 212 6.98 -20.93 -9.47
C LYS A 212 6.07 -19.81 -8.99
N LYS A 213 6.35 -19.24 -7.82
CA LYS A 213 5.60 -18.09 -7.29
C LYS A 213 5.73 -16.87 -8.21
N GLU A 214 6.93 -16.55 -8.67
CA GLU A 214 7.16 -15.41 -9.59
C GLU A 214 6.41 -15.58 -10.91
N LYS A 215 6.42 -16.79 -11.49
CA LYS A 215 5.64 -17.11 -12.70
C LYS A 215 4.15 -16.93 -12.49
N LEU A 216 3.63 -17.38 -11.33
CA LEU A 216 2.23 -17.25 -10.99
C LEU A 216 1.81 -15.78 -10.85
N GLU A 217 2.61 -14.96 -10.15
CA GLU A 217 2.36 -13.53 -10.02
C GLU A 217 2.41 -12.81 -11.39
N ALA A 218 3.37 -13.15 -12.25
CA ALA A 218 3.47 -12.60 -13.59
C ALA A 218 2.25 -12.95 -14.47
N PHE A 219 1.77 -14.19 -14.37
CA PHE A 219 0.56 -14.63 -15.09
C PHE A 219 -0.69 -13.89 -14.60
N CYS A 220 -0.87 -13.72 -13.28
CA CYS A 220 -1.98 -12.92 -12.74
C CYS A 220 -1.91 -11.46 -13.23
N LYS A 221 -0.71 -10.88 -13.26
CA LYS A 221 -0.52 -9.52 -13.78
C LYS A 221 -0.98 -9.39 -15.23
N LYS A 222 -0.60 -10.35 -16.08
CA LYS A 222 -1.01 -10.41 -17.49
C LYS A 222 -2.53 -10.57 -17.64
N LEU A 223 -3.15 -11.43 -16.83
CA LEU A 223 -4.62 -11.58 -16.83
C LEU A 223 -5.34 -10.27 -16.48
N ILE A 224 -4.87 -9.55 -15.47
CA ILE A 224 -5.47 -8.28 -15.04
C ILE A 224 -5.31 -7.24 -16.14
N GLU A 225 -4.12 -7.12 -16.73
CA GLU A 225 -3.85 -6.20 -17.83
C GLU A 225 -4.78 -6.47 -19.02
N GLU A 226 -4.85 -7.72 -19.48
CA GLU A 226 -5.60 -8.07 -20.69
C GLU A 226 -7.13 -8.03 -20.51
N TYR A 227 -7.66 -8.50 -19.38
CA TYR A 227 -9.11 -8.65 -19.21
C TYR A 227 -9.77 -7.55 -18.38
N VAL A 228 -9.04 -6.91 -17.46
CA VAL A 228 -9.60 -5.85 -16.59
C VAL A 228 -9.32 -4.47 -17.16
N ILE A 229 -8.12 -4.24 -17.69
CA ILE A 229 -7.70 -2.89 -18.16
C ILE A 229 -7.90 -2.71 -19.67
N GLU A 230 -7.61 -3.75 -20.46
CA GLU A 230 -7.80 -3.71 -21.91
C GLU A 230 -9.18 -4.21 -22.37
N GLU A 231 -9.99 -4.74 -21.45
CA GLU A 231 -11.34 -5.27 -21.72
C GLU A 231 -11.41 -6.26 -22.90
N LYS A 232 -10.38 -7.12 -23.05
CA LYS A 232 -10.38 -8.12 -24.14
C LYS A 232 -11.60 -9.05 -24.04
N PRO A 233 -12.24 -9.39 -25.17
CA PRO A 233 -13.40 -10.28 -25.17
C PRO A 233 -13.03 -11.69 -24.69
N ILE A 234 -13.87 -12.24 -23.82
CA ILE A 234 -13.75 -13.59 -23.28
C ILE A 234 -14.03 -14.59 -24.42
N GLY A 235 -12.98 -15.09 -25.05
CA GLY A 235 -13.06 -15.96 -26.24
C GLY A 235 -11.71 -16.15 -26.97
N HIS A 236 -10.71 -15.32 -26.66
CA HIS A 236 -9.33 -15.55 -27.11
C HIS A 236 -8.59 -16.50 -26.17
N THR A 237 -7.99 -17.55 -26.73
CA THR A 237 -7.11 -18.48 -26.04
C THR A 237 -5.87 -17.73 -25.54
N LEU A 238 -5.59 -17.82 -24.24
CA LEU A 238 -4.32 -17.38 -23.67
C LEU A 238 -3.19 -18.23 -24.26
N GLU A 239 -2.29 -17.64 -25.02
CA GLU A 239 -1.01 -18.28 -25.33
C GLU A 239 -0.20 -18.34 -24.03
N VAL A 240 -0.03 -19.58 -23.55
CA VAL A 240 0.71 -19.99 -22.35
C VAL A 240 2.21 -19.81 -22.53
#